data_AF-A0A849V2V9-F1
#
_entry.id   AF-A0A849V2V9-F1
#
_cell.length_a   1.000
_cell.length_b   1.000
_cell.length_c   1.000
_cell.angle_alpha   90.00
_cell.angle_beta   90.00
_cell.angle_gamma   90.00
#
_symmetry.space_group_name_H-M   'P 1'
#
loop_
_entity.id
_entity.type
_entity.pdbx_description
1 polymer ?
#
loop_
_entity_poly.entity_id
_entity_poly.type
_entity_poly.pdbx_seq_one_letter_code
_entity_poly.pdbx_strand_id
1 'polypeptide(L)'
;MSDKENLTCPACGSNSIETITLNKSIPVVYGNAAIFSESVDKCLICEEMGDFSNVNDENIQKALELARKESVIGMLDTISNIGIKMSYMERALDLPIRTIARWKNGEVSAASLALLRIIRTYPWLLEVADERFNKKIADLKILEEANHIIHKALESNTEHLQANFINQKYDMKVSVTYQSNQKFSEKSLKPKFESKSISISAT
;
A
#
# COMPACT_ATOMS: atom_id res chain seq x y z
N MET A 1 24.32 -8.36 33.96
CA MET A 1 24.99 -7.09 34.28
C MET A 1 25.62 -6.63 32.99
N SER A 2 24.90 -5.84 32.20
CA SER A 2 25.42 -5.30 30.94
C SER A 2 26.01 -3.92 31.23
N ASP A 3 27.20 -3.70 30.69
CA ASP A 3 28.00 -2.50 30.82
C ASP A 3 27.18 -1.25 30.49
N LYS A 4 26.99 -0.37 31.47
CA LYS A 4 26.58 1.01 31.22
C LYS A 4 27.75 1.68 30.52
N GLU A 5 27.69 1.80 29.20
CA GLU A 5 28.54 2.74 28.49
C GLU A 5 28.41 4.11 29.16
N ASN A 6 29.54 4.73 29.46
CA ASN A 6 29.59 6.05 30.09
C ASN A 6 29.05 7.10 29.10
N LEU A 7 27.73 7.25 29.08
CA LEU A 7 27.03 8.23 28.26
C LEU A 7 27.49 9.63 28.66
N THR A 8 27.95 10.42 27.69
CA THR A 8 28.45 11.79 27.91
C THR A 8 27.67 12.76 27.04
N CYS A 9 27.36 13.93 27.62
CA CYS A 9 26.62 14.95 26.92
C CYS A 9 27.49 15.54 25.80
N PRO A 10 27.04 15.54 24.54
CA PRO A 10 27.83 16.04 23.42
C PRO A 10 28.04 17.57 23.47
N ALA A 11 27.17 18.31 24.18
CA ALA A 11 27.26 19.76 24.29
C ALA A 11 28.24 20.25 25.38
N CYS A 12 28.25 19.61 26.55
CA CYS A 12 29.02 20.09 27.70
C CYS A 12 30.00 19.07 28.31
N GLY A 13 30.02 17.83 27.82
CA GLY A 13 30.90 16.76 28.32
C GLY A 13 30.51 16.16 29.68
N SER A 14 29.40 16.60 30.29
CA SER A 14 28.92 16.04 31.57
C SER A 14 28.41 14.60 31.41
N ASN A 15 28.62 13.78 32.44
CA ASN A 15 28.07 12.41 32.56
C ASN A 15 26.76 12.36 33.36
N SER A 16 26.24 13.52 33.78
CA SER A 16 24.96 13.63 34.50
C SER A 16 23.81 13.65 33.48
N ILE A 17 23.34 12.46 33.10
CA ILE A 17 22.33 12.26 32.08
C ILE A 17 21.16 11.46 32.65
N GLU A 18 19.95 11.93 32.36
CA GLU A 18 18.69 11.25 32.63
C GLU A 18 18.11 10.75 31.30
N THR A 19 17.74 9.47 31.23
CA THR A 19 17.12 8.88 30.04
C THR A 19 15.62 8.70 30.26
N ILE A 20 14.81 9.25 29.37
CA ILE A 20 13.35 9.15 29.37
C ILE A 20 12.92 8.25 28.20
N THR A 21 12.02 7.30 28.46
CA THR A 21 11.47 6.42 27.41
C THR A 21 10.06 6.84 27.02
N LEU A 22 9.83 7.07 25.74
CA LEU A 22 8.55 7.46 25.16
C LEU A 22 8.05 6.37 24.19
N ASN A 23 6.77 6.00 24.28
CA ASN A 23 6.17 5.11 23.30
C ASN A 23 5.68 5.90 22.09
N LYS A 24 6.21 5.59 20.91
CA LYS A 24 5.80 6.17 19.63
C LYS A 24 5.23 5.10 18.69
N SER A 25 4.48 5.54 17.69
CA SER A 25 3.93 4.66 16.67
C SER A 25 4.11 5.23 15.25
N ILE A 26 4.40 4.36 14.30
CA ILE A 26 4.49 4.69 12.87
C ILE A 26 3.45 3.86 12.11
N PRO A 27 2.55 4.48 11.32
CA PRO A 27 1.54 3.74 10.58
C PRO A 27 2.17 2.87 9.49
N VAL A 28 1.66 1.63 9.33
CA VAL A 28 2.08 0.71 8.26
C VAL A 28 0.88 0.37 7.39
N VAL A 29 1.04 0.52 6.07
CA VAL A 29 -0.02 0.25 5.10
C VAL A 29 -0.44 -1.22 5.15
N TYR A 30 -1.73 -1.49 5.32
CA TYR A 30 -2.30 -2.84 5.46
C TYR A 30 -1.71 -3.66 6.62
N GLY A 31 -1.26 -3.02 7.69
CA GLY A 31 -0.75 -3.68 8.89
C GLY A 31 -1.02 -2.85 10.14
N ASN A 32 -0.64 -3.40 11.29
CA ASN A 32 -0.63 -2.66 12.54
C ASN A 32 0.46 -1.58 12.52
N ALA A 33 0.26 -0.51 13.29
CA ALA A 33 1.31 0.49 13.46
C ALA A 33 2.55 -0.16 14.11
N ALA A 34 3.73 0.22 13.66
CA ALA A 34 4.99 -0.15 14.31
C ALA A 34 5.09 0.64 15.62
N ILE A 35 5.05 -0.05 16.75
CA ILE A 35 5.18 0.54 18.08
C ILE A 35 6.62 0.36 18.54
N PHE A 36 7.25 1.44 18.99
CA PHE A 36 8.62 1.41 19.49
C PHE A 36 8.81 2.35 20.68
N SER A 37 9.83 2.05 21.48
CA SER A 37 10.27 2.87 22.60
C SER A 37 11.42 3.76 22.14
N GLU A 38 11.18 5.07 22.13
CA GLU A 38 12.17 6.10 21.88
C GLU A 38 12.85 6.50 23.20
N SER A 39 14.17 6.44 23.21
CA SER A 39 15.04 6.90 24.29
C SER A 39 15.40 8.36 24.04
N VAL A 40 15.10 9.24 24.99
CA VAL A 40 15.48 10.66 24.97
C VAL A 40 16.40 10.89 26.16
N ASP A 41 17.66 11.20 25.87
CA ASP A 41 18.69 11.49 26.85
C ASP A 41 18.72 13.00 27.11
N LYS A 42 18.59 13.39 28.39
CA LYS A 42 18.62 14.78 28.85
C LYS A 42 19.82 15.01 29.75
N CYS A 43 20.63 16.02 29.45
CA CYS A 43 21.71 16.45 30.33
C CYS A 43 21.16 17.26 31.50
N LEU A 44 21.50 16.87 32.74
CA LEU A 44 21.06 17.60 33.94
C LEU A 44 21.86 18.88 34.21
N ILE A 45 22.95 19.12 33.46
CA ILE A 45 23.83 20.30 33.63
C ILE A 45 23.52 21.40 32.61
N CYS A 46 23.44 21.04 31.33
CA CYS A 46 23.25 22.02 30.25
C CYS A 46 21.87 21.92 29.57
N GLU A 47 21.01 21.00 30.04
CA GLU A 47 19.65 20.78 29.55
C GLU A 47 19.51 20.30 28.10
N GLU A 48 20.63 20.03 27.40
CA GLU A 48 20.62 19.44 26.06
C GLU A 48 19.84 18.12 26.03
N MET A 49 19.05 17.90 24.99
CA MET A 49 18.22 16.71 24.79
C MET A 49 18.49 16.07 23.43
N GLY A 50 18.62 14.75 23.38
CA GLY A 50 18.79 14.03 22.12
C GLY A 50 18.86 12.52 22.29
N ASP A 51 19.23 11.82 21.21
CA ASP A 51 19.59 10.40 21.28
C ASP A 51 21.11 10.32 21.45
N PHE A 52 21.59 10.31 22.69
CA PHE A 52 23.04 10.20 22.95
C PHE A 52 23.49 8.74 22.93
N SER A 53 22.55 7.83 23.14
CA SER A 53 22.76 6.37 23.16
C SER A 53 22.68 5.72 21.76
N ASN A 54 22.25 6.45 20.73
CA ASN A 54 22.10 5.98 19.35
C ASN A 54 21.28 4.67 19.22
N VAL A 55 20.37 4.43 20.18
CA VAL A 55 19.56 3.19 20.22
C VAL A 55 18.25 3.33 19.43
N ASN A 56 17.82 4.55 19.09
CA ASN A 56 16.51 4.76 18.50
C ASN A 56 16.41 4.23 17.08
N ASP A 57 17.45 4.39 16.26
CA ASP A 57 17.46 3.90 14.88
C ASP A 57 17.27 2.38 14.82
N GLU A 58 17.95 1.64 15.71
CA GLU A 58 17.81 0.18 15.79
C GLU A 58 16.40 -0.22 16.29
N ASN A 59 15.88 0.49 17.29
CA ASN A 59 14.53 0.24 17.82
C ASN A 59 13.44 0.51 16.76
N ILE A 60 13.56 1.61 16.03
CA ILE A 60 12.66 1.99 14.94
C ILE A 60 12.71 0.94 13.83
N GLN A 61 13.92 0.54 13.42
CA GLN A 61 14.10 -0.43 12.34
C GLN A 61 13.51 -1.80 12.71
N LYS A 62 13.78 -2.31 13.92
CA LYS A 62 13.21 -3.58 14.41
C LYS A 62 11.70 -3.54 14.43
N ALA A 63 11.10 -2.45 14.96
CA ALA A 63 9.66 -2.31 15.01
C ALA A 63 9.03 -2.24 13.61
N LEU A 64 9.66 -1.52 12.67
CA LEU A 64 9.21 -1.44 11.28
C LEU A 64 9.32 -2.78 10.56
N GLU A 65 10.38 -3.55 10.77
CA GLU A 65 10.56 -4.87 10.15
C GLU A 65 9.48 -5.85 10.61
N LEU A 66 9.19 -5.89 11.92
CA LEU A 66 8.12 -6.72 12.47
C LEU A 66 6.75 -6.33 11.89
N ALA A 67 6.40 -5.04 11.95
CA ALA A 67 5.12 -4.55 11.44
C ALA A 67 4.97 -4.77 9.92
N ARG A 68 6.05 -4.62 9.14
CA ARG A 68 6.06 -4.92 7.70
C ARG A 68 5.86 -6.41 7.44
N LYS A 69 6.51 -7.28 8.22
CA LYS A 69 6.32 -8.73 8.11
C LYS A 69 4.86 -9.09 8.34
N GLU A 70 4.25 -8.61 9.43
CA GLU A 70 2.83 -8.83 9.73
C GLU A 70 1.92 -8.32 8.61
N SER A 71 2.19 -7.12 8.09
CA SER A 71 1.47 -6.55 6.95
C SER A 71 1.50 -7.46 5.72
N VAL A 72 2.66 -8.05 5.40
CA VAL A 72 2.80 -8.97 4.27
C VAL A 72 1.95 -10.23 4.47
N ILE A 73 1.99 -10.86 5.65
CA ILE A 73 1.17 -12.07 5.86
C ILE A 73 -0.31 -11.70 5.81
N GLY A 74 -0.72 -10.59 6.43
CA GLY A 74 -2.10 -10.12 6.42
C GLY A 74 -2.63 -9.82 5.00
N MET A 75 -1.80 -9.23 4.14
CA MET A 75 -2.15 -9.02 2.73
C MET A 75 -2.33 -10.34 1.98
N LEU A 76 -1.38 -11.28 2.14
CA LEU A 76 -1.45 -12.58 1.48
C LEU A 76 -2.62 -13.42 1.98
N ASP A 77 -2.91 -13.39 3.27
CA ASP A 77 -4.03 -14.11 3.85
C ASP A 77 -5.37 -13.51 3.38
N THR A 78 -5.45 -12.18 3.23
CA THR A 78 -6.63 -11.56 2.61
C THR A 78 -6.84 -12.04 1.18
N ILE A 79 -5.76 -12.10 0.38
CA ILE A 79 -5.84 -12.59 -1.01
C ILE A 79 -6.26 -14.08 -1.03
N SER A 80 -5.76 -14.88 -0.10
CA SER A 80 -6.19 -16.28 0.05
C SER A 80 -7.67 -16.40 0.41
N ASN A 81 -8.17 -15.52 1.29
CA ASN A 81 -9.54 -15.55 1.77
C ASN A 81 -10.58 -15.17 0.70
N ILE A 82 -10.17 -14.43 -0.34
CA ILE A 82 -11.00 -14.19 -1.53
C ILE A 82 -10.89 -15.32 -2.57
N GLY A 83 -10.29 -16.46 -2.22
CA GLY A 83 -10.23 -17.67 -3.04
C GLY A 83 -9.02 -17.76 -3.98
N ILE A 84 -8.10 -16.79 -3.93
CA ILE A 84 -6.94 -16.75 -4.82
C ILE A 84 -5.80 -17.59 -4.22
N LYS A 85 -5.37 -18.62 -4.96
CA LYS A 85 -4.29 -19.51 -4.55
C LYS A 85 -2.91 -18.87 -4.75
N MET A 86 -1.99 -19.13 -3.83
CA MET A 86 -0.60 -18.63 -3.96
C MET A 86 0.10 -19.14 -5.22
N SER A 87 -0.15 -20.39 -5.61
CA SER A 87 0.39 -20.96 -6.85
C SER A 87 -0.14 -20.25 -8.10
N TYR A 88 -1.38 -19.77 -8.07
CA TYR A 88 -1.94 -18.96 -9.15
C TYR A 88 -1.26 -17.59 -9.21
N MET A 89 -1.07 -16.92 -8.07
CA MET A 89 -0.32 -15.66 -8.03
C MET A 89 1.10 -15.79 -8.58
N GLU A 90 1.83 -16.84 -8.17
CA GLU A 90 3.19 -17.08 -8.66
C GLU A 90 3.19 -17.27 -10.18
N ARG A 91 2.25 -18.05 -10.71
CA ARG A 91 2.11 -18.28 -12.16
C ARG A 91 1.71 -17.01 -12.93
N ALA A 92 0.69 -16.30 -12.46
CA ALA A 92 0.15 -15.12 -13.13
C ALA A 92 1.18 -13.98 -13.20
N LEU A 93 2.01 -13.84 -12.16
CA LEU A 93 3.04 -12.81 -12.08
C LEU A 93 4.42 -13.26 -12.58
N ASP A 94 4.52 -14.47 -13.13
CA ASP A 94 5.79 -15.08 -13.58
C ASP A 94 6.88 -15.07 -12.50
N LEU A 95 6.48 -15.36 -11.26
CA LEU A 95 7.38 -15.46 -10.11
C LEU A 95 7.95 -16.88 -9.99
N PRO A 96 9.23 -17.02 -9.56
CA PRO A 96 9.77 -18.34 -9.22
C PRO A 96 8.93 -19.04 -8.16
N ILE A 97 8.87 -20.38 -8.25
CA ILE A 97 8.16 -21.22 -7.30
C ILE A 97 8.65 -20.94 -5.86
N ARG A 98 7.72 -20.85 -4.90
CA ARG A 98 7.94 -20.53 -3.47
C ARG A 98 8.36 -19.08 -3.18
N THR A 99 8.33 -18.17 -4.16
CA THR A 99 8.58 -16.74 -3.91
C THR A 99 7.62 -16.17 -2.87
N ILE A 100 6.33 -16.52 -2.93
CA ILE A 100 5.34 -16.01 -1.98
C ILE A 100 5.56 -16.61 -0.58
N ALA A 101 6.00 -17.88 -0.50
CA ALA A 101 6.36 -18.50 0.76
C ALA A 101 7.55 -17.78 1.42
N ARG A 102 8.54 -17.34 0.65
CA ARG A 102 9.67 -16.53 1.14
C ARG A 102 9.21 -15.16 1.63
N TRP A 103 8.27 -14.53 0.93
CA TRP A 103 7.69 -13.25 1.39
C TRP A 103 7.00 -13.39 2.75
N LYS A 104 6.27 -14.48 3.01
CA LYS A 104 5.68 -14.77 4.32
C LYS A 104 6.73 -14.88 5.44
N ASN A 105 7.95 -15.33 5.10
CA ASN A 105 9.04 -15.45 6.07
C ASN A 105 9.77 -14.12 6.34
N GLY A 106 9.48 -13.07 5.57
CA GLY A 106 10.07 -11.74 5.72
C GLY A 106 11.09 -11.38 4.62
N GLU A 107 11.36 -12.28 3.68
CA GLU A 107 12.28 -12.03 2.56
C GLU A 107 11.57 -11.28 1.41
N VAL A 108 11.09 -10.07 1.70
CA VAL A 108 10.35 -9.24 0.74
C VAL A 108 11.16 -8.00 0.37
N SER A 109 11.38 -7.80 -0.93
CA SER A 109 12.00 -6.56 -1.41
C SER A 109 11.00 -5.39 -1.37
N ALA A 110 11.50 -4.15 -1.41
CA ALA A 110 10.63 -2.97 -1.51
C ALA A 110 9.71 -3.01 -2.74
N ALA A 111 10.22 -3.50 -3.88
CA ALA A 111 9.44 -3.67 -5.11
C ALA A 111 8.36 -4.75 -4.95
N SER A 112 8.69 -5.89 -4.35
CA SER A 112 7.75 -6.96 -4.04
C SER A 112 6.65 -6.50 -3.09
N LEU A 113 7.01 -5.71 -2.08
CA LEU A 113 6.06 -5.11 -1.15
C LEU A 113 5.11 -4.12 -1.85
N ALA A 114 5.64 -3.29 -2.75
CA ALA A 114 4.83 -2.37 -3.55
C ALA A 114 3.85 -3.14 -4.46
N LEU A 115 4.32 -4.19 -5.14
CA LEU A 115 3.48 -5.07 -5.95
C LEU A 115 2.38 -5.73 -5.12
N LEU A 116 2.73 -6.28 -3.95
CA LEU A 116 1.76 -6.93 -3.08
C LEU A 116 0.67 -5.96 -2.59
N ARG A 117 1.04 -4.70 -2.30
CA ARG A 117 0.08 -3.64 -1.98
C ARG A 117 -0.88 -3.40 -3.15
N ILE A 118 -0.36 -3.28 -4.37
CA ILE A 118 -1.17 -3.08 -5.58
C ILE A 118 -2.14 -4.26 -5.79
N ILE A 119 -1.65 -5.50 -5.72
CA ILE A 119 -2.50 -6.70 -5.88
C ILE A 119 -3.53 -6.82 -4.76
N ARG A 120 -3.16 -6.49 -3.51
CA ARG A 120 -4.10 -6.45 -2.40
C ARG A 120 -5.21 -5.42 -2.62
N THR A 121 -4.90 -4.26 -3.21
CA THR A 121 -5.88 -3.22 -3.54
C THR A 121 -6.76 -3.63 -4.73
N TYR A 122 -6.16 -4.23 -5.76
CA TYR A 122 -6.80 -4.56 -7.04
C TYR A 122 -6.51 -6.01 -7.45
N PRO A 123 -7.17 -7.01 -6.84
CA PRO A 123 -6.87 -8.42 -7.09
C PRO A 123 -7.08 -8.86 -8.55
N TRP A 124 -8.02 -8.23 -9.25
CA TRP A 124 -8.30 -8.48 -10.68
C TRP A 124 -7.09 -8.23 -11.60
N LEU A 125 -6.08 -7.48 -11.13
CA LEU A 125 -4.82 -7.33 -11.88
C LEU A 125 -4.09 -8.67 -12.08
N LEU A 126 -4.36 -9.69 -11.27
CA LEU A 126 -3.82 -11.03 -11.49
C LEU A 126 -4.37 -11.67 -12.76
N GLU A 127 -5.62 -11.41 -13.12
CA GLU A 127 -6.20 -11.89 -14.38
C GLU A 127 -5.57 -11.19 -15.57
N VAL A 128 -5.31 -9.89 -15.45
CA VAL A 128 -4.55 -9.13 -16.45
C VAL A 128 -3.13 -9.67 -16.61
N ALA A 129 -2.49 -10.08 -15.51
CA ALA A 129 -1.16 -10.66 -15.52
C ALA A 129 -1.14 -12.06 -16.15
N ASP A 130 -2.13 -12.91 -15.87
CA ASP A 130 -2.32 -14.25 -16.49
C ASP A 130 -2.50 -14.11 -18.02
N GLU A 131 -3.12 -13.01 -18.46
CA GLU A 131 -3.27 -12.60 -19.86
C GLU A 131 -2.08 -11.78 -20.40
N ARG A 132 -0.91 -11.89 -19.74
CA ARG A 132 0.37 -11.27 -20.13
C ARG A 132 0.29 -9.76 -20.34
N PHE A 133 -0.50 -9.08 -19.51
CA PHE A 133 -0.72 -7.63 -19.59
C PHE A 133 -1.26 -7.17 -20.94
N ASN A 134 -2.10 -7.99 -21.59
CA ASN A 134 -2.78 -7.59 -22.82
C ASN A 134 -3.63 -6.35 -22.56
N LYS A 135 -3.29 -5.23 -23.22
CA LYS A 135 -3.98 -3.94 -23.05
C LYS A 135 -5.50 -4.04 -23.25
N LYS A 136 -5.97 -4.81 -24.25
CA LYS A 136 -7.41 -4.93 -24.51
C LYS A 136 -8.13 -5.63 -23.36
N ILE A 137 -7.52 -6.69 -22.82
CA ILE A 137 -8.08 -7.39 -21.65
C ILE A 137 -8.03 -6.49 -20.42
N ALA A 138 -6.93 -5.76 -20.20
CA ALA A 138 -6.82 -4.81 -19.11
C ALA A 138 -7.90 -3.72 -19.18
N ASP A 139 -8.11 -3.13 -20.36
CA ASP A 139 -9.15 -2.13 -20.59
C ASP A 139 -10.56 -2.71 -20.30
N LEU A 140 -10.83 -3.94 -20.76
CA LEU A 140 -12.11 -4.63 -20.49
C LEU A 140 -12.31 -4.93 -18.99
N LYS A 141 -11.27 -5.40 -18.31
CA LYS A 141 -11.30 -5.68 -16.86
C LYS A 141 -11.56 -4.42 -16.05
N ILE A 142 -10.96 -3.29 -16.43
CA ILE A 142 -11.25 -1.99 -15.81
C ILE A 142 -12.73 -1.65 -15.95
N LEU A 143 -13.34 -1.87 -17.12
CA LEU A 143 -14.77 -1.58 -17.34
C LEU A 143 -15.66 -2.51 -16.50
N GLU A 144 -15.32 -3.80 -16.43
CA GLU A 144 -16.03 -4.79 -15.60
C GLU A 144 -16.00 -4.39 -14.11
N GLU A 145 -14.81 -4.08 -13.59
CA GLU A 145 -14.62 -3.65 -12.19
C GLU A 145 -15.28 -2.31 -11.89
N ALA A 146 -15.22 -1.35 -12.83
CA ALA A 146 -15.93 -0.08 -12.70
C ALA A 146 -17.44 -0.30 -12.62
N ASN A 147 -17.99 -1.20 -13.43
CA ASN A 147 -19.40 -1.56 -13.39
C ASN A 147 -19.79 -2.15 -12.03
N HIS A 148 -18.98 -3.07 -11.49
CA HIS A 148 -19.21 -3.62 -10.14
C HIS A 148 -19.19 -2.56 -9.04
N ILE A 149 -18.24 -1.63 -9.10
CA ILE A 149 -18.14 -0.52 -8.14
C ILE A 149 -19.39 0.38 -8.22
N ILE A 150 -19.82 0.73 -9.45
CA ILE A 150 -21.03 1.54 -9.67
C ILE A 150 -22.27 0.82 -9.16
N HIS A 151 -22.44 -0.47 -9.45
CA HIS A 151 -23.55 -1.28 -8.97
C HIS A 151 -23.60 -1.34 -7.44
N LYS A 152 -22.45 -1.57 -6.79
CA LYS A 152 -22.37 -1.58 -5.33
C LYS A 152 -22.71 -0.21 -4.73
N ALA A 153 -22.28 0.89 -5.36
CA ALA A 153 -22.60 2.25 -4.94
C ALA A 153 -24.10 2.59 -5.10
N LEU A 154 -24.73 2.04 -6.15
CA LEU A 154 -26.18 2.10 -6.39
C LEU A 154 -26.98 1.36 -5.31
N GLU A 155 -26.56 0.15 -4.96
CA GLU A 155 -27.23 -0.70 -3.97
C GLU A 155 -27.08 -0.19 -2.53
N SER A 156 -26.03 0.57 -2.22
CA SER A 156 -25.68 1.00 -0.86
C SER A 156 -26.30 2.34 -0.41
N ASN A 157 -27.37 2.83 -1.08
CA ASN A 157 -28.07 4.07 -0.75
C ASN A 157 -27.13 5.30 -0.70
N THR A 158 -26.82 5.84 -1.87
CA THR A 158 -26.34 7.22 -2.00
C THR A 158 -27.54 8.15 -2.10
N GLU A 159 -27.54 9.26 -1.34
CA GLU A 159 -28.67 10.20 -1.26
C GLU A 159 -29.15 10.72 -2.62
N HIS A 160 -28.27 10.78 -3.63
CA HIS A 160 -28.61 11.10 -5.03
C HIS A 160 -27.73 10.36 -6.06
N LEU A 161 -28.12 9.12 -6.36
CA LEU A 161 -27.75 8.30 -7.53
C LEU A 161 -28.49 8.66 -8.84
N GLN A 162 -27.89 9.27 -9.89
CA GLN A 162 -28.53 9.31 -11.23
C GLN A 162 -27.66 8.63 -12.29
N ALA A 163 -28.12 7.50 -12.82
CA ALA A 163 -27.47 6.78 -13.91
C ALA A 163 -28.36 6.77 -15.16
N ASN A 164 -27.91 7.40 -16.25
CA ASN A 164 -28.56 7.33 -17.55
C ASN A 164 -27.80 6.37 -18.46
N PHE A 165 -28.51 5.34 -18.93
CA PHE A 165 -27.99 4.36 -19.89
C PHE A 165 -28.66 4.60 -21.24
N ILE A 166 -27.87 4.97 -22.24
CA ILE A 166 -28.33 5.02 -23.64
C ILE A 166 -27.51 3.99 -24.40
N ASN A 167 -28.18 2.91 -24.82
CA ASN A 167 -27.59 1.87 -25.66
C ASN A 167 -28.07 2.08 -27.10
N GLN A 168 -27.17 2.51 -27.97
CA GLN A 168 -27.38 2.52 -29.42
C GLN A 168 -26.54 1.41 -30.04
N LYS A 169 -26.91 0.96 -31.24
CA LYS A 169 -26.41 -0.25 -31.93
C LYS A 169 -24.88 -0.47 -31.88
N TYR A 170 -24.09 0.60 -31.69
CA TYR A 170 -22.63 0.54 -31.52
C TYR A 170 -22.07 1.44 -30.39
N ASP A 171 -22.93 2.16 -29.65
CA ASP A 171 -22.51 3.15 -28.64
C ASP A 171 -23.21 2.90 -27.31
N MET A 172 -22.41 2.73 -26.25
CA MET A 172 -22.89 2.75 -24.86
C MET A 172 -22.55 4.10 -24.24
N LYS A 173 -23.58 4.90 -23.93
CA LYS A 173 -23.42 6.13 -23.14
C LYS A 173 -23.93 5.89 -21.73
N VAL A 174 -23.01 5.89 -20.78
CA VAL A 174 -23.31 5.82 -19.34
C VAL A 174 -23.04 7.20 -18.76
N SER A 175 -24.05 7.83 -18.15
CA SER A 175 -23.87 9.05 -17.36
C SER A 175 -24.20 8.75 -15.92
N VAL A 176 -23.18 8.68 -15.06
CA VAL A 176 -23.36 8.49 -13.60
C VAL A 176 -23.10 9.81 -12.90
N THR A 177 -24.09 10.30 -12.16
CA THR A 177 -23.94 11.43 -11.25
C THR A 177 -24.07 10.90 -9.83
N TYR A 178 -23.08 11.20 -9.00
CA TYR A 178 -23.09 10.84 -7.59
C TYR A 178 -22.57 12.02 -6.75
N GLN A 179 -23.18 12.23 -5.59
CA GLN A 179 -22.65 13.16 -4.60
C GLN A 179 -21.72 12.41 -3.66
N SER A 180 -20.47 12.87 -3.59
CA SER A 180 -19.45 12.36 -2.68
C SER A 180 -19.11 13.41 -1.64
N ASN A 181 -19.04 13.00 -0.37
CA ASN A 181 -18.47 13.83 0.69
C ASN A 181 -16.94 13.88 0.64
N GLN A 182 -16.30 13.06 -0.22
CA GLN A 182 -14.86 13.11 -0.46
C GLN A 182 -14.53 14.08 -1.60
N LYS A 183 -13.64 15.04 -1.32
CA LYS A 183 -13.06 15.90 -2.36
C LYS A 183 -12.18 15.05 -3.29
N PHE A 184 -12.44 15.12 -4.60
CA PHE A 184 -11.52 14.58 -5.58
C PHE A 184 -10.19 15.35 -5.54
N SER A 185 -9.08 14.63 -5.57
CA SER A 185 -7.75 15.24 -5.66
C SER A 185 -7.60 15.94 -7.02
N GLU A 186 -7.27 17.24 -7.01
CA GLU A 186 -6.94 18.01 -8.21
C GLU A 186 -5.62 17.55 -8.86
N LYS A 187 -4.79 16.79 -8.13
CA LYS A 187 -3.57 16.16 -8.66
C LYS A 187 -3.94 14.91 -9.47
N SER A 188 -4.53 15.11 -10.64
CA SER A 188 -4.78 14.05 -11.62
C SER A 188 -3.59 13.95 -12.57
N LEU A 189 -2.94 12.78 -12.61
CA LEU A 189 -2.17 12.38 -13.77
C LEU A 189 -3.17 12.18 -14.91
N LYS A 190 -3.40 13.22 -15.72
CA LYS A 190 -4.33 13.14 -16.85
C LYS A 190 -3.87 12.01 -17.77
N PRO A 191 -4.64 10.90 -17.91
CA PRO A 191 -4.25 9.84 -18.82
C PRO A 191 -4.26 10.40 -20.25
N LYS A 192 -3.12 10.31 -20.94
CA LYS A 192 -3.06 10.52 -22.39
C LYS A 192 -3.51 9.22 -23.04
N PHE A 193 -4.77 9.14 -23.45
CA PHE A 193 -5.24 8.04 -24.28
C PHE A 193 -4.66 8.23 -25.69
N GLU A 194 -3.87 7.27 -26.17
CA GLU A 194 -3.43 7.25 -27.56
C GLU A 194 -4.65 7.02 -28.47
N SER A 195 -5.13 8.08 -29.11
CA SER A 195 -6.13 7.97 -30.17
C SER A 195 -5.46 7.49 -31.46
N LYS A 196 -5.55 6.20 -31.77
CA LYS A 196 -5.33 5.75 -33.15
C LYS A 196 -6.55 6.13 -33.97
N SER A 197 -6.42 7.16 -34.81
CA SER A 197 -7.37 7.44 -35.89
C SER A 197 -7.31 6.28 -36.89
N ILE A 198 -8.32 5.41 -36.86
CA ILE A 198 -8.52 4.40 -37.90
C ILE A 198 -9.16 5.13 -39.09
N SER A 199 -8.36 5.48 -40.09
CA SER A 199 -8.86 5.91 -41.40
C SER A 199 -9.41 4.68 -42.12
N ILE A 200 -10.74 4.55 -42.13
CA ILE A 200 -11.42 3.56 -42.95
C ILE A 200 -11.47 4.12 -44.38
N SER A 201 -10.60 3.62 -45.25
CA SER A 201 -10.70 3.85 -46.69
C SER A 201 -11.83 2.98 -47.23
N ALA A 202 -12.91 3.59 -47.71
CA ALA A 202 -13.97 2.87 -48.41
C ALA A 202 -13.49 2.50 -49.82
N THR A 203 -13.60 1.23 -50.19
CA THR A 203 -13.56 0.72 -51.57
C THR A 203 -14.91 0.13 -51.91
#